data_AF-A0A3D3DPE3-F1
#
_entry.id   AF-A0A3D3DPE3-F1
#
_cell.length_a   1.000
_cell.length_b   1.000
_cell.length_c   1.000
_cell.angle_alpha   90.00
_cell.angle_beta   90.00
_cell.angle_gamma   90.00
#
_symmetry.space_group_name_H-M   'P 1'
#
loop_
_entity.id
_entity.type
_entity.pdbx_description
1 polymer ?
#
loop_
_entity_poly.entity_id
_entity_poly.type
_entity_poly.pdbx_seq_one_letter_code
_entity_poly.pdbx_strand_id
1 'polypeptide(L)'
;MLAAVQAFHDKHQLRQYGGEDLPYRVALMAEELGEISACVTKGKAQEALAEECADLLILLIGTAIAGDFDLEDAFWNKMGRLGDRESRIIEGRIRVSEFRET
;
A
#
# COMPACT_ATOMS: atom_id res chain seq x y z
N MET A 1 -11.16 8.11 3.54
CA MET A 1 -9.72 8.23 3.18
C MET A 1 -9.55 8.65 1.73
N LEU A 2 -10.16 7.96 0.75
CA LEU A 2 -10.09 8.32 -0.68
C LEU A 2 -10.34 9.82 -0.95
N ALA A 3 -11.48 10.36 -0.50
CA ALA A 3 -11.81 11.78 -0.70
C ALA A 3 -10.78 12.76 -0.09
N ALA A 4 -10.15 12.39 1.02
CA ALA A 4 -9.11 13.23 1.63
C ALA A 4 -7.81 13.22 0.79
N VAL A 5 -7.44 12.05 0.23
CA VAL A 5 -6.29 11.93 -0.66
C VAL A 5 -6.58 12.61 -2.01
N GLN A 6 -7.81 12.53 -2.54
CA GLN A 6 -8.22 13.30 -3.72
C GLN A 6 -8.11 14.80 -3.48
N ALA A 7 -8.65 15.29 -2.36
CA ALA A 7 -8.54 16.71 -2.02
C ALA A 7 -7.07 17.16 -1.88
N PHE A 8 -6.19 16.28 -1.41
CA PHE A 8 -4.74 16.53 -1.39
C PHE A 8 -4.16 16.61 -2.82
N HIS A 9 -4.50 15.66 -3.70
CA HIS A 9 -4.09 15.68 -5.10
C HIS A 9 -4.53 16.97 -5.80
N ASP A 10 -5.78 17.37 -5.61
CA ASP A 10 -6.37 18.57 -6.21
C ASP A 10 -5.71 19.84 -5.67
N LYS A 11 -5.56 19.94 -4.35
CA LYS A 11 -4.91 21.07 -3.68
C LYS A 11 -3.49 21.30 -4.18
N HIS A 12 -2.76 20.23 -4.41
CA HIS A 12 -1.36 20.27 -4.86
C HIS A 12 -1.19 20.11 -6.37
N GLN A 13 -2.30 20.01 -7.12
CA GLN A 13 -2.32 19.88 -8.58
C GLN A 13 -1.42 18.73 -9.08
N LEU A 14 -1.41 17.60 -8.36
CA LEU A 14 -0.49 16.50 -8.64
C LEU A 14 -0.62 15.99 -10.08
N ARG A 15 -1.85 15.89 -10.60
CA ARG A 15 -2.10 15.53 -12.00
C ARG A 15 -1.38 16.43 -13.00
N GLN A 16 -1.38 17.73 -12.77
CA GLN A 16 -0.79 18.72 -13.67
C GLN A 16 0.74 18.74 -13.59
N TYR A 17 1.30 18.40 -12.43
CA TYR A 17 2.73 18.48 -12.16
C TYR A 17 3.42 17.10 -12.07
N GLY A 18 2.80 16.05 -12.62
CA GLY A 18 3.41 14.71 -12.72
C GLY A 18 3.34 13.86 -11.44
N GLY A 19 2.72 14.35 -10.37
CA GLY A 19 2.51 13.62 -9.11
C GLY A 19 1.54 12.43 -9.20
N GLU A 20 0.85 12.28 -10.34
CA GLU A 20 0.01 11.12 -10.67
C GLU A 20 0.63 10.20 -11.73
N ASP A 21 1.87 10.45 -12.18
CA ASP A 21 2.57 9.52 -13.07
C ASP A 21 2.84 8.17 -12.37
N LEU A 22 2.34 7.07 -12.93
CA LEU A 22 2.40 5.76 -12.26
C LEU A 22 3.83 5.29 -11.92
N PRO A 23 4.82 5.40 -12.83
CA PRO A 23 6.23 5.19 -12.46
C PRO A 23 6.68 6.03 -11.27
N TYR A 24 6.33 7.32 -11.23
CA TYR A 24 6.64 8.18 -10.09
C TYR A 24 5.95 7.73 -8.79
N ARG A 25 4.68 7.32 -8.85
CA ARG A 25 3.96 6.74 -7.69
C ARG A 25 4.67 5.51 -7.13
N VAL A 26 5.17 4.62 -8.01
CA VAL A 26 5.93 3.43 -7.61
C VAL A 26 7.25 3.82 -6.95
N ALA A 27 7.94 4.84 -7.47
CA ALA A 27 9.17 5.34 -6.87
C ALA A 27 8.93 5.87 -5.44
N LEU A 28 7.87 6.65 -5.22
CA LEU A 28 7.49 7.13 -3.89
C LEU A 28 7.16 5.97 -2.94
N MET A 29 6.39 4.96 -3.40
CA MET A 29 6.10 3.80 -2.55
C MET A 29 7.36 3.01 -2.17
N ALA A 30 8.36 2.97 -3.05
CA ALA A 30 9.64 2.34 -2.76
C ALA A 30 10.45 3.11 -1.70
N GLU A 31 10.35 4.45 -1.68
CA GLU A 31 10.94 5.31 -0.67
C GLU A 31 10.33 5.03 0.73
N GLU A 32 9.01 4.99 0.84
CA GLU A 32 8.31 4.68 2.11
C GLU A 32 8.62 3.27 2.62
N LEU A 33 8.75 2.29 1.70
CA LEU A 33 9.20 0.94 2.08
C LEU A 33 10.63 0.95 2.66
N GLY A 34 11.48 1.87 2.20
CA GLY A 34 12.80 2.12 2.76
C GLY A 34 12.74 2.65 4.19
N GLU A 35 11.83 3.60 4.47
CA GLU A 35 11.64 4.16 5.81
C GLU A 35 11.01 3.15 6.78
N ILE A 36 10.03 2.35 6.33
CA ILE A 36 9.49 1.21 7.09
C ILE A 36 10.63 0.24 7.43
N SER A 37 11.46 -0.11 6.46
CA SER A 37 12.63 -0.98 6.68
C SER A 37 13.59 -0.39 7.71
N ALA A 38 13.87 0.91 7.64
CA ALA A 38 14.69 1.61 8.61
C ALA A 38 14.06 1.58 10.01
N CYS A 39 12.73 1.76 10.13
CA CYS A 39 12.01 1.65 11.39
C CYS A 39 12.19 0.28 12.03
N VAL A 40 11.96 -0.79 11.26
CA VAL A 40 12.04 -2.18 11.74
C VAL A 40 13.48 -2.58 12.09
N THR A 41 14.44 -2.30 11.22
CA THR A 41 15.83 -2.77 11.39
C THR A 41 16.61 -1.99 12.44
N LYS A 42 16.25 -0.73 12.69
CA LYS A 42 16.92 0.13 13.68
C LYS A 42 16.16 0.21 15.01
N GLY A 43 15.02 -0.48 15.13
CA GLY A 43 14.20 -0.46 16.34
C GLY A 43 13.66 0.94 16.68
N LYS A 44 13.19 1.70 15.67
CA LYS A 44 12.50 2.97 15.92
C LYS A 44 11.21 2.72 16.72
N ALA A 45 10.66 3.79 17.31
CA ALA A 45 9.41 3.73 18.07
C ALA A 45 8.23 3.27 17.20
N GLN A 46 7.21 2.69 17.84
CA GLN A 46 6.02 2.18 17.13
C GLN A 46 5.24 3.29 16.43
N GLU A 47 5.25 4.49 17.00
CA GLU A 47 4.62 5.68 16.43
C GLU A 47 5.26 6.05 15.09
N ALA A 48 6.59 5.97 14.99
CA ALA A 48 7.29 6.22 13.74
C ALA A 48 6.92 5.17 12.69
N LEU A 49 6.92 3.87 13.05
CA LEU A 49 6.50 2.81 12.14
C LEU A 49 5.04 3.01 11.66
N ALA A 50 4.15 3.44 12.54
CA ALA A 50 2.77 3.71 12.20
C ALA A 50 2.62 4.88 11.22
N GLU A 51 3.46 5.92 11.35
CA GLU A 51 3.53 7.05 10.42
C GLU A 51 3.96 6.60 9.02
N GLU A 52 5.09 5.88 8.89
CA GLU A 52 5.56 5.39 7.58
C GLU A 52 4.54 4.41 6.92
N CYS A 53 3.83 3.62 7.73
CA CYS A 53 2.73 2.78 7.24
C CYS A 53 1.54 3.60 6.73
N ALA A 54 1.23 4.72 7.38
CA ALA A 54 0.18 5.63 6.94
C ALA A 54 0.57 6.33 5.64
N ASP A 55 1.83 6.75 5.50
CA ASP A 55 2.36 7.36 4.29
C ASP A 55 2.29 6.39 3.10
N LEU A 56 2.72 5.14 3.29
CA LEU A 56 2.56 4.10 2.26
C LEU A 56 1.09 3.85 1.89
N LEU A 57 0.17 3.86 2.87
CA LEU A 57 -1.27 3.71 2.61
C LEU A 57 -1.83 4.89 1.79
N ILE A 58 -1.42 6.12 2.10
CA ILE A 58 -1.82 7.32 1.35
C ILE A 58 -1.30 7.22 -0.09
N LEU A 59 -0.07 6.75 -0.29
CA LEU A 59 0.48 6.53 -1.62
C LEU A 59 -0.27 5.45 -2.41
N LEU A 60 -0.68 4.35 -1.78
CA LEU A 60 -1.52 3.32 -2.40
C LEU A 60 -2.87 3.89 -2.85
N ILE A 61 -3.54 4.65 -1.99
CA ILE A 61 -4.82 5.29 -2.32
C ILE A 61 -4.66 6.26 -3.48
N GLY A 62 -3.65 7.14 -3.46
CA GLY A 62 -3.47 8.06 -4.57
C GLY A 62 -2.96 7.39 -5.86
N THR A 63 -2.39 6.18 -5.77
CA THR A 63 -2.11 5.35 -6.96
C THR A 63 -3.41 4.83 -7.58
N ALA A 64 -4.42 4.51 -6.76
CA ALA A 64 -5.75 4.18 -7.25
C ALA A 64 -6.45 5.36 -7.94
N ILE A 65 -6.29 6.57 -7.39
CA ILE A 65 -6.75 7.81 -8.03
C ILE A 65 -6.05 8.01 -9.37
N ALA A 66 -4.72 7.93 -9.39
CA ALA A 66 -3.92 8.10 -10.60
C ALA A 66 -4.22 7.04 -11.69
N GLY A 67 -4.51 5.80 -11.26
CA GLY A 67 -4.81 4.67 -12.13
C GLY A 67 -6.29 4.48 -12.46
N ASP A 68 -7.18 5.35 -11.96
CA ASP A 68 -8.63 5.29 -12.15
C ASP A 68 -9.24 3.91 -11.87
N PHE A 69 -8.94 3.34 -10.70
CA PHE A 69 -9.51 2.06 -10.28
C PHE A 69 -10.09 2.10 -8.86
N ASP A 70 -11.11 1.30 -8.62
CA ASP A 70 -11.74 1.15 -7.32
C ASP A 70 -10.88 0.26 -6.40
N LEU A 71 -10.09 0.89 -5.54
CA LEU A 71 -9.25 0.19 -4.57
C LEU A 71 -10.06 -0.50 -3.47
N GLU A 72 -11.21 0.05 -3.08
CA GLU A 72 -12.03 -0.52 -2.02
C GLU A 72 -12.67 -1.82 -2.50
N ASP A 73 -13.25 -1.80 -3.70
CA ASP A 73 -13.85 -2.99 -4.30
C ASP A 73 -12.78 -4.06 -4.61
N ALA A 74 -11.60 -3.64 -5.11
CA ALA A 74 -10.46 -4.54 -5.30
C ALA A 74 -9.97 -5.17 -3.98
N PHE A 75 -9.95 -4.39 -2.90
CA PHE A 75 -9.57 -4.87 -1.56
C PHE A 75 -10.57 -5.91 -1.05
N TRP A 76 -11.88 -5.63 -1.08
CA TRP A 76 -12.88 -6.56 -0.57
C TRP A 76 -12.96 -7.85 -1.40
N ASN A 77 -12.87 -7.73 -2.73
CA ASN A 77 -12.78 -8.89 -3.62
C ASN A 77 -11.55 -9.76 -3.28
N LYS A 78 -10.41 -9.13 -2.97
CA LYS A 78 -9.21 -9.84 -2.54
C LYS A 78 -9.37 -10.50 -1.18
N MET A 79 -9.95 -9.79 -0.21
CA MET A 79 -10.17 -10.29 1.15
C MET A 79 -11.14 -11.47 1.18
N GLY A 80 -12.23 -11.44 0.42
CA GLY A 80 -13.12 -12.59 0.27
C GLY A 80 -12.38 -13.82 -0.22
N ARG A 81 -11.58 -13.68 -1.29
CA ARG A 81 -10.74 -14.76 -1.82
C ARG A 81 -9.66 -15.25 -0.86
N LEU A 82 -9.24 -14.45 0.13
CA LEU A 82 -8.25 -14.82 1.13
C LEU A 82 -8.89 -15.49 2.34
N GLY A 83 -10.09 -15.06 2.75
CA GLY A 83 -10.82 -15.62 3.88
C GLY A 83 -11.13 -17.11 3.73
N ASP A 84 -11.33 -17.56 2.50
CA ASP A 84 -11.61 -18.97 2.18
C ASP A 84 -10.34 -19.84 2.06
N ARG A 85 -9.14 -19.29 2.29
CA ARG A 85 -7.88 -20.02 2.08
C ARG A 85 -7.36 -20.70 3.34
N GLU A 86 -6.83 -21.90 3.16
CA GLU A 86 -6.05 -22.58 4.18
C GLU A 86 -4.72 -21.84 4.44
N SER A 87 -4.41 -21.61 5.71
CA SER A 87 -3.09 -21.15 6.15
C SER A 87 -2.13 -22.33 6.29
N ARG A 88 -0.86 -22.17 5.89
CA ARG A 88 0.20 -23.16 6.15
C ARG A 88 1.38 -22.51 6.88
N ILE A 89 2.10 -23.32 7.66
CA ILE A 89 3.38 -22.91 8.25
C ILE A 89 4.50 -23.27 7.26
N ILE A 90 5.29 -22.27 6.86
CA ILE A 90 6.47 -22.43 6.00
C ILE A 90 7.63 -21.75 6.72
N GLU A 91 8.72 -22.50 6.95
CA GLU A 91 9.92 -22.00 7.67
C GLU A 91 9.58 -21.33 9.02
N GLY A 92 8.63 -21.92 9.76
CA GLY A 92 8.20 -21.43 11.07
C GLY A 92 7.30 -20.18 11.03
N ARG A 93 6.89 -19.72 9.84
CA ARG A 93 6.01 -18.54 9.67
C ARG A 93 4.69 -18.95 9.03
N ILE A 94 3.59 -18.37 9.52
CA ILE A 94 2.28 -18.58 8.91
C ILE A 94 2.19 -17.84 7.56
N ARG A 95 1.68 -18.52 6.54
CA ARG A 95 1.43 -17.95 5.21
C ARG A 95 0.03 -18.31 4.75
N VAL A 96 -0.71 -17.29 4.30
CA VAL A 96 -2.00 -17.43 3.61
C VAL A 96 -1.76 -17.11 2.14
N SER A 97 -1.70 -18.12 1.27
CA SER A 97 -1.39 -17.94 -0.15
C SER A 97 -2.21 -18.87 -1.04
N GLU A 98 -2.38 -18.47 -2.30
CA GLU A 98 -2.92 -19.35 -3.35
C GLU A 98 -1.79 -20.33 -3.67
N PHE A 99 -1.84 -21.53 -3.10
CA PHE A 99 -0.92 -22.59 -3.49
C PHE A 99 -1.37 -23.08 -4.87
N ARG A 100 -0.77 -22.52 -5.93
CA ARG A 100 -0.90 -23.12 -7.26
C ARG A 100 -0.07 -24.39 -7.23
N GLU A 101 -0.71 -25.54 -7.43
CA GLU A 101 0.00 -26.79 -7.70
C GLU A 101 0.78 -26.58 -9.01
N THR A 102 2.08 -26.32 -8.90
CA THR A 102 3.04 -26.46 -10.00
C THR A 102 3.43 -27.91 -10.15
#